data_AF-A0A084UBP1-F1
#
_entry.id   AF-A0A084UBP1-F1
#
_cell.length_a   1.000
_cell.length_b   1.000
_cell.length_c   1.000
_cell.angle_alpha   90.00
_cell.angle_beta   90.00
_cell.angle_gamma   90.00
#
_symmetry.space_group_name_H-M   'P 1'
#
loop_
_entity.id
_entity.type
_entity.pdbx_description
1 polymer ?
#
loop_
_entity_poly.entity_id
_entity_poly.type
_entity_poly.pdbx_seq_one_letter_code
_entity_poly.pdbx_strand_id
1 'polypeptide(L)'
;MGIVSQKLRNSACGQDCSFSIPGVCNHNPETVVLCHAPSEVKGIGNKSHDYHAAFGCSACHEALDQHRLPEKWHEYFYWLRGLQRTWTIWVEHGLVIIPVDPATAKRRRKKKAKMPSRPIPSRPFPKRAKERA
;
A
#
# COMPACT_ATOMS: atom_id res chain seq x y z
N MET A 1 2.43 -12.13 22.61
CA MET A 1 1.59 -11.03 22.11
C MET A 1 2.31 -10.38 20.94
N GLY A 2 1.61 -10.10 19.83
CA GLY A 2 2.22 -9.44 18.66
C GLY A 2 2.67 -8.01 18.96
N ILE A 3 3.56 -7.47 18.11
CA ILE A 3 3.95 -6.05 18.18
C ILE A 3 2.79 -5.22 17.64
N VAL A 4 2.30 -4.28 18.45
CA VAL A 4 1.15 -3.44 18.13
C VAL A 4 1.60 -2.02 17.80
N SER A 5 1.14 -1.48 16.68
CA SER A 5 1.37 -0.11 16.22
C SER A 5 0.08 0.48 15.67
N GLN A 6 -0.50 1.44 16.40
CA GLN A 6 -1.71 2.12 15.96
C GLN A 6 -1.49 2.93 14.67
N LYS A 7 -0.25 3.41 14.44
CA LYS A 7 0.11 4.11 13.19
C LYS A 7 -0.02 3.20 11.97
N LEU A 8 0.45 1.94 12.07
CA LEU A 8 0.31 0.97 10.98
C LEU A 8 -1.15 0.58 10.76
N ARG A 9 -1.92 0.39 11.84
CA ARG A 9 -3.36 0.09 11.73
C ARG A 9 -4.14 1.20 11.04
N ASN A 10 -3.93 2.44 11.47
CA ASN A 10 -4.62 3.60 10.90
C ASN A 10 -4.18 3.89 9.47
N SER A 11 -2.95 3.49 9.08
CA SER A 11 -2.43 3.72 7.74
C SER A 11 -3.19 2.98 6.63
N ALA A 12 -3.97 1.95 6.97
CA ALA A 12 -4.77 1.19 5.99
C ALA A 12 -6.01 1.94 5.49
N CYS A 13 -6.55 2.86 6.29
CA CYS A 13 -7.80 3.55 5.96
C CYS A 13 -7.63 4.41 4.71
N GLY A 14 -8.49 4.21 3.70
CA GLY A 14 -8.45 4.95 2.45
C GLY A 14 -7.33 4.54 1.48
N GLN A 15 -6.59 3.46 1.77
CA GLN A 15 -5.58 2.91 0.86
C GLN A 15 -6.19 1.97 -0.16
N ASP A 16 -5.45 1.72 -1.24
CA ASP A 16 -5.78 0.66 -2.19
C ASP A 16 -5.50 -0.74 -1.62
N CYS A 17 -6.31 -1.73 -2.03
CA CYS A 17 -6.10 -3.11 -1.63
C CYS A 17 -4.79 -3.66 -2.21
N SER A 18 -3.84 -3.98 -1.34
CA SER A 18 -2.51 -4.49 -1.69
C SER A 18 -2.56 -5.91 -2.29
N PHE A 19 -3.54 -6.74 -1.92
CA PHE A 19 -3.68 -8.09 -2.48
C PHE A 19 -4.05 -8.08 -3.96
N SER A 20 -5.06 -7.26 -4.33
CA SER A 20 -5.61 -7.16 -5.69
C SER A 20 -5.89 -8.53 -6.34
N ILE A 21 -6.56 -9.42 -5.62
CA ILE A 21 -6.87 -10.78 -6.10
C ILE A 21 -7.90 -10.68 -7.24
N PRO A 22 -7.60 -11.16 -8.46
CA PRO A 22 -8.53 -11.16 -9.58
C PRO A 22 -9.80 -11.96 -9.26
N GLY A 23 -10.96 -11.39 -9.57
CA GLY A 23 -12.26 -12.02 -9.33
C GLY A 23 -12.73 -12.00 -7.86
N VAL A 24 -11.90 -11.54 -6.91
CA VAL A 24 -12.25 -11.46 -5.48
C VAL A 24 -12.21 -10.01 -4.98
N CYS A 25 -11.22 -9.23 -5.42
CA CYS A 25 -11.01 -7.86 -4.95
C CYS A 25 -12.19 -6.95 -5.31
N ASN A 26 -12.75 -6.26 -4.32
CA ASN A 26 -13.85 -5.31 -4.52
C ASN A 26 -13.35 -3.89 -4.90
N HIS A 27 -12.04 -3.63 -4.82
CA HIS A 27 -11.42 -2.34 -5.12
C HIS A 27 -12.00 -1.12 -4.37
N ASN A 28 -12.65 -1.34 -3.22
CA ASN A 28 -13.21 -0.25 -2.42
C ASN A 28 -12.25 0.14 -1.28
N PRO A 29 -11.60 1.32 -1.34
CA PRO A 29 -10.65 1.78 -0.33
C PRO A 29 -11.28 2.04 1.05
N GLU A 30 -12.59 2.26 1.13
CA GLU A 30 -13.30 2.47 2.40
C GLU A 30 -13.35 1.18 3.24
N THR A 31 -13.27 0.03 2.58
CA THR A 31 -13.28 -1.28 3.25
C THR A 31 -11.89 -1.79 3.60
N VAL A 32 -10.84 -1.03 3.28
CA VAL A 32 -9.46 -1.47 3.43
C VAL A 32 -9.03 -1.37 4.88
N VAL A 33 -8.59 -2.51 5.40
CA VAL A 33 -8.11 -2.67 6.77
C VAL A 33 -6.74 -3.35 6.77
N LEU A 34 -6.07 -3.30 7.92
CA LEU A 34 -4.81 -4.01 8.11
C LEU A 34 -5.09 -5.49 8.43
N CYS A 35 -4.86 -6.37 7.46
CA CYS A 35 -5.09 -7.81 7.56
C CYS A 35 -3.82 -8.53 8.03
N HIS A 36 -3.90 -9.24 9.16
CA HIS A 36 -2.75 -9.92 9.77
C HIS A 36 -2.41 -11.25 9.07
N ALA A 37 -1.21 -11.31 8.51
CA ALA A 37 -0.69 -12.49 7.82
C ALA A 37 -0.48 -13.67 8.78
N PRO A 38 -0.54 -14.92 8.31
CA PRO A 38 -0.16 -16.09 9.11
C PRO A 38 1.26 -15.93 9.68
N SER A 39 1.43 -16.17 10.97
CA SER A 39 2.73 -16.13 11.65
C SER A 39 2.77 -17.09 12.84
N GLU A 40 3.96 -17.38 13.33
CA GLU A 40 4.20 -18.23 14.52
C GLU A 40 3.61 -17.64 15.80
N VAL A 41 3.42 -16.33 15.84
CA VAL A 41 2.86 -15.60 16.99
C VAL A 41 1.33 -15.53 16.93
N LYS A 42 0.72 -15.84 15.78
CA LYS A 42 -0.73 -15.87 15.59
C LYS A 42 -1.31 -17.08 16.33
N GLY A 43 -2.29 -16.84 17.19
CA GLY A 43 -2.91 -17.89 18.00
C GLY A 43 -4.30 -17.49 18.49
N ILE A 44 -4.95 -18.37 19.24
CA ILE A 44 -6.27 -18.10 19.82
C ILE A 44 -6.17 -16.86 20.71
N GLY A 45 -6.89 -15.79 20.33
CA GLY A 45 -6.89 -14.51 21.05
C GLY A 45 -5.68 -13.60 20.78
N ASN A 46 -4.72 -13.98 19.92
CA ASN A 46 -3.55 -13.16 19.61
C ASN A 46 -3.36 -12.93 18.11
N LYS A 47 -3.31 -11.65 17.73
CA LYS A 47 -3.01 -11.22 16.35
C LYS A 47 -1.51 -11.31 16.07
N SER A 48 -1.15 -11.48 14.81
CA SER A 48 0.23 -11.36 14.33
C SER A 48 0.78 -9.96 14.60
N HIS A 49 2.09 -9.76 14.40
CA HIS A 49 2.68 -8.43 14.46
C HIS A 49 2.02 -7.50 13.44
N ASP A 50 1.80 -6.23 13.80
CA ASP A 50 1.20 -5.26 12.88
C ASP A 50 2.11 -4.94 11.67
N TYR A 51 3.43 -5.19 11.76
CA TYR A 51 4.33 -5.11 10.59
C TYR A 51 4.25 -6.35 9.69
N HIS A 52 3.66 -7.46 10.16
CA HIS A 52 3.43 -8.68 9.39
C HIS A 52 1.97 -8.75 8.97
N ALA A 53 1.56 -7.73 8.23
CA ALA A 53 0.19 -7.53 7.80
C ALA A 53 0.16 -6.75 6.47
N ALA A 54 -0.95 -6.87 5.75
CA ALA A 54 -1.14 -6.23 4.45
C ALA A 54 -2.48 -5.52 4.35
N PHE A 55 -2.58 -4.51 3.49
CA PHE A 55 -3.83 -3.79 3.25
C PHE A 55 -4.79 -4.64 2.41
N GLY A 56 -5.89 -5.07 3.02
CA GLY A 56 -6.90 -5.88 2.37
C GLY A 56 -8.25 -5.19 2.40
N CYS A 57 -8.94 -5.14 1.26
CA CYS A 57 -10.37 -4.86 1.24
C CYS A 57 -11.15 -6.00 1.88
N SER A 58 -12.40 -5.75 2.27
CA SER A 58 -13.24 -6.74 2.95
C SER A 58 -13.34 -8.08 2.20
N ALA A 59 -13.48 -8.05 0.88
CA ALA A 59 -13.60 -9.28 0.07
C ALA A 59 -12.31 -10.09 -0.01
N CYS A 60 -11.16 -9.44 -0.24
CA CYS A 60 -9.86 -10.13 -0.23
C CYS A 60 -9.52 -10.67 1.16
N HIS A 61 -9.87 -9.90 2.21
CA HIS A 61 -9.66 -10.30 3.59
C HIS A 61 -10.44 -11.58 3.92
N GLU A 62 -11.74 -11.59 3.62
CA GLU A 62 -12.58 -12.76 3.85
C GLU A 62 -12.07 -13.99 3.08
N ALA A 63 -11.71 -13.82 1.80
CA ALA A 63 -11.23 -14.92 0.98
C ALA A 63 -9.93 -15.55 1.50
N LEU A 64 -9.00 -14.74 2.03
CA LEU A 64 -7.74 -15.22 2.59
C LEU A 64 -7.92 -15.83 3.99
N ASP A 65 -8.75 -15.22 4.85
CA ASP A 65 -9.01 -15.73 6.21
C ASP A 65 -9.77 -17.05 6.20
N GLN A 66 -10.64 -17.25 5.21
CA GLN A 66 -11.45 -18.46 5.06
C GLN A 66 -10.86 -19.46 4.07
N HIS A 67 -9.64 -19.25 3.59
CA HIS A 67 -8.95 -20.16 2.66
C HIS A 67 -9.79 -20.52 1.42
N ARG A 68 -10.45 -19.52 0.81
CA ARG A 68 -11.37 -19.69 -0.33
C ARG A 68 -10.68 -19.60 -1.70
N LEU A 69 -9.35 -19.48 -1.74
CA LEU A 69 -8.63 -19.49 -3.01
C LEU A 69 -8.50 -20.93 -3.53
N PRO A 70 -8.57 -21.14 -4.85
CA PRO A 70 -8.67 -22.48 -5.44
C PRO A 70 -7.44 -23.35 -5.17
N GLU A 71 -6.27 -22.72 -5.01
CA GLU A 71 -5.03 -23.40 -4.72
C GLU A 71 -4.33 -22.72 -3.55
N LYS A 72 -3.78 -23.54 -2.65
CA LYS A 72 -3.02 -23.06 -1.49
C LYS A 72 -1.83 -22.17 -1.89
N TRP A 73 -1.22 -22.45 -3.04
CA TRP A 73 -0.12 -21.63 -3.55
C TRP A 73 -0.54 -20.20 -3.90
N HIS A 74 -1.77 -19.99 -4.35
CA HIS A 74 -2.30 -18.65 -4.59
C HIS A 74 -2.35 -17.84 -3.30
N GLU A 75 -2.77 -18.42 -2.18
CA GLU A 75 -2.78 -17.70 -0.89
C GLU A 75 -1.39 -17.19 -0.53
N TYR A 76 -0.36 -18.05 -0.61
CA TYR A 76 1.02 -17.65 -0.31
C TYR A 76 1.50 -16.54 -1.24
N PHE A 77 1.20 -16.65 -2.53
CA PHE A 77 1.54 -15.65 -3.52
C PHE A 77 0.90 -14.28 -3.23
N TYR A 78 -0.40 -14.26 -2.93
CA TYR A 78 -1.10 -13.01 -2.64
C TYR A 78 -0.67 -12.43 -1.28
N TRP A 79 -0.42 -13.26 -0.27
CA TRP A 79 0.16 -12.79 0.99
C TRP A 79 1.51 -12.12 0.78
N LEU A 80 2.43 -12.77 0.05
CA LEU A 80 3.75 -12.21 -0.21
C LEU A 80 3.67 -10.89 -0.98
N ARG A 81 2.85 -10.84 -2.04
CA ARG A 81 2.61 -9.61 -2.82
C ARG A 81 2.01 -8.51 -1.96
N GLY A 82 0.99 -8.84 -1.17
CA GLY A 82 0.29 -7.90 -0.29
C GLY A 82 1.25 -7.28 0.72
N LEU A 83 2.03 -8.13 1.39
CA LEU A 83 3.07 -7.70 2.34
C LEU A 83 4.07 -6.77 1.65
N GLN A 84 4.61 -7.14 0.50
CA GLN A 84 5.60 -6.33 -0.22
C GLN A 84 5.07 -4.94 -0.59
N ARG A 85 3.82 -4.88 -1.10
CA ARG A 85 3.18 -3.61 -1.48
C ARG A 85 2.90 -2.74 -0.26
N THR A 86 2.34 -3.31 0.81
CA THR A 86 2.08 -2.59 2.06
C THR A 86 3.37 -2.08 2.70
N TRP A 87 4.44 -2.88 2.72
CA TRP A 87 5.76 -2.46 3.19
C TRP A 87 6.33 -1.31 2.38
N THR A 88 6.16 -1.33 1.06
CA THR A 88 6.58 -0.21 0.20
C THR A 88 5.89 1.08 0.61
N ILE A 89 4.57 1.04 0.82
CA ILE A 89 3.79 2.20 1.29
C ILE A 89 4.29 2.66 2.67
N TRP A 90 4.54 1.74 3.60
CA TRP A 90 5.04 2.12 4.93
C TRP A 90 6.42 2.78 4.90
N VAL A 91 7.32 2.31 4.04
CA VAL A 91 8.64 2.93 3.87
C VAL A 91 8.51 4.31 3.23
N GLU A 92 7.68 4.44 2.20
CA GLU A 92 7.45 5.72 1.50
C GLU A 92 6.80 6.78 2.40
N HIS A 93 5.88 6.35 3.27
CA HIS A 93 5.22 7.23 4.24
C HIS A 93 6.02 7.42 5.54
N GLY A 94 7.23 6.84 5.66
CA GLY A 94 8.08 6.98 6.84
C GLY A 94 7.53 6.29 8.10
N LEU A 95 6.60 5.35 7.94
CA LEU A 95 6.04 4.54 9.02
C LEU A 95 6.98 3.39 9.41
N VAL A 96 7.75 2.89 8.44
CA VAL A 96 8.86 1.96 8.65
C VAL A 96 10.14 2.65 8.18
N ILE A 97 11.13 2.70 9.07
CA ILE A 97 12.43 3.30 8.77
C ILE A 97 13.42 2.17 8.52
N ILE A 98 13.94 2.10 7.29
CA ILE A 98 15.01 1.18 6.94
C ILE A 98 16.32 1.97 6.94
N PRO A 99 17.27 1.66 7.84
CA PRO A 99 18.59 2.28 7.78
C PRO A 99 19.27 1.86 6.46
N VAL A 100 19.72 2.85 5.70
CA VAL A 100 20.47 2.60 4.46
C VAL A 100 21.93 2.84 4.75
N ASP A 101 22.78 1.85 4.51
CA ASP A 101 24.22 2.01 4.63
C ASP A 101 24.71 3.00 3.56
N PRO A 102 25.16 4.21 3.93
CA PRO A 102 25.52 5.22 2.96
C PRO A 102 26.74 4.84 2.12
N ALA A 103 27.59 3.94 2.62
CA ALA A 103 28.75 3.41 1.91
C ALA A 103 28.36 2.52 0.71
N THR A 104 27.27 1.75 0.85
CA THR A 104 26.80 0.75 -0.12
C THR A 104 25.57 1.20 -0.89
N ALA A 105 24.91 2.28 -0.45
CA ALA A 105 23.77 2.85 -1.11
C ALA A 105 24.13 3.22 -2.56
N LYS A 106 23.54 2.50 -3.52
CA LYS A 106 23.64 2.85 -4.94
C LYS A 106 23.10 4.26 -5.11
N ARG A 107 23.97 5.25 -5.26
CA ARG A 107 23.57 6.63 -5.52
C ARG A 107 22.75 6.63 -6.81
N ARG A 108 21.46 6.94 -6.71
CA ARG A 108 20.62 7.21 -7.88
C ARG A 108 21.33 8.30 -8.69
N ARG A 109 21.76 7.98 -9.91
CA ARG A 109 22.37 8.98 -10.82
C ARG A 109 21.41 10.16 -10.91
N LYS A 110 21.83 11.35 -10.51
CA LYS A 110 21.07 12.58 -10.75
C LYS A 110 20.87 12.69 -12.26
N LYS A 111 19.65 12.47 -12.77
CA LYS A 111 19.33 12.86 -14.15
C LYS A 111 19.47 14.38 -14.19
N LYS A 112 20.34 14.90 -15.07
CA LYS A 112 20.38 16.35 -15.34
C LYS A 112 18.97 16.73 -15.78
N ALA A 113 18.35 17.68 -15.09
CA ALA A 113 17.11 18.27 -15.55
C ALA A 113 17.39 18.91 -16.92
N LYS A 114 16.88 18.32 -18.01
CA LYS A 114 16.80 19.03 -19.28
C LYS A 114 15.62 19.97 -19.14
N MET A 115 15.86 21.21 -18.70
CA MET A 115 14.89 22.26 -18.94
C MET A 115 14.69 22.36 -20.46
N PRO A 116 13.43 22.42 -20.95
CA PRO A 116 13.20 22.71 -22.34
C PRO A 116 13.86 24.07 -22.67
N SER A 117 14.64 24.13 -23.75
CA SER A 117 15.25 25.37 -24.23
C SER A 117 14.22 26.39 -24.73
N ARG A 118 13.00 25.91 -25.01
CA ARG A 118 11.88 26.73 -25.44
C ARG A 118 11.09 27.22 -24.22
N PRO A 119 10.67 28.49 -24.19
CA PRO A 119 9.73 28.99 -23.19
C PRO A 119 8.49 28.11 -23.16
N ILE A 120 8.06 27.72 -21.96
CA ILE A 120 6.81 26.97 -21.79
C ILE A 120 5.68 27.91 -22.20
N PRO A 121 4.87 27.55 -23.21
CA PRO A 121 3.77 28.41 -23.64
C PRO A 121 2.79 28.59 -22.48
N SER A 122 2.56 29.84 -22.08
CA SER A 122 1.55 30.17 -21.08
C SER A 122 0.18 29.82 -21.63
N ARG A 123 -0.50 28.84 -21.02
CA ARG A 123 -1.90 28.57 -21.34
C ARG A 123 -2.73 29.79 -20.92
N PRO A 124 -3.50 30.43 -21.81
CA PRO A 124 -4.30 31.58 -21.42
C PRO A 124 -5.34 31.15 -20.38
N PHE A 125 -5.44 31.93 -19.29
CA PHE A 125 -6.49 31.73 -18.29
C PHE A 125 -7.86 31.93 -18.96
N PRO A 126 -8.84 31.03 -18.72
CA PRO A 126 -10.18 31.22 -19.25
C PRO A 126 -10.76 32.53 -18.68
N LYS A 127 -11.13 33.46 -19.57
CA LYS A 127 -11.78 34.71 -19.19
C LYS A 127 -13.12 34.35 -18.54
N ARG A 128 -13.30 34.76 -17.27
CA ARG A 128 -14.56 34.62 -16.53
C ARG A 128 -15.67 35.26 -17.37
N ALA A 129 -16.66 34.48 -17.81
CA ALA A 129 -17.80 34.98 -18.55
C ALA A 129 -18.50 36.05 -17.68
N LYS A 130 -18.69 37.25 -18.22
CA LYS A 130 -19.52 38.27 -17.57
C LYS A 130 -20.97 37.77 -17.63
N GLU A 131 -21.53 37.43 -16.48
CA GLU A 131 -22.97 37.25 -16.31
C GLU A 131 -23.65 38.51 -16.83
N ARG A 132 -24.54 38.33 -17.81
CA ARG A 132 -25.42 39.39 -18.31
C ARG A 132 -26.56 39.51 -17.30
N ALA A 133 -26.77 40.74 -16.83
CA ALA A 133 -27.89 41.17 -16.02
C ALA A 133 -29.24 40.96 -16.73
#